data_AF-A0A644T7D2-F1
#
_entry.id   AF-A0A644T7D2-F1
#
_cell.length_a   1.000
_cell.length_b   1.000
_cell.length_c   1.000
_cell.angle_alpha   90.00
_cell.angle_beta   90.00
_cell.angle_gamma   90.00
#
_symmetry.space_group_name_H-M   'P 1'
#
loop_
_entity.id
_entity.type
_entity.pdbx_description
1 polymer ?
#
loop_
_entity_poly.entity_id
_entity_poly.type
_entity_poly.pdbx_seq_one_letter_code
_entity_poly.pdbx_strand_id
1 'polypeptide(L)'
;MTSKLYTRYQELDEVDKNSNEFKEVPIFNDWSIKRDWNKAGSLTFKSPTYLTPGTHVKLVSTDHKTFGGQIVKKTEDSSDFYSYDCLDYKRFLLTSVSTSHTNQTSSQIINFLFKKYLQNIGGLFKFKISKTKTVFPSLSFQDKTILDIISNLLNLEYKKGTLIFFDVDENANLTWKPYPQKVKGYSLSMANKYTNSLDYSDIITGAVLVDTDLSSIRKIPNKYLQNIWGVIDITKTLAPENTTSNEGNKNDKEIKKIVLEVNKSFRNIKWARTCTSDTSKCDTLCNGSTMECRGMSCRIFKKLKDHKVPCKIVRYPSSAASSGYHDSVLVKYSTGWKDFDYKGMDSSFGPISSLSKKAPARIIYKGD
;
A
#
# COMPACT_ATOMS: atom_id res chain seq x y z
N MET A 1 -33.31 -9.96 10.79
CA MET A 1 -32.38 -8.81 10.94
C MET A 1 -33.01 -7.62 10.24
N THR A 2 -33.28 -6.53 10.95
CA THR A 2 -33.83 -5.30 10.36
C THR A 2 -32.73 -4.24 10.31
N SER A 3 -32.00 -4.20 9.20
CA SER A 3 -31.01 -3.15 8.93
C SER A 3 -31.59 -2.13 7.95
N LYS A 4 -31.29 -0.84 8.15
CA LYS A 4 -31.75 0.25 7.29
C LYS A 4 -30.55 0.96 6.66
N LEU A 5 -30.57 1.12 5.34
CA LEU A 5 -29.59 1.93 4.62
C LEU A 5 -30.15 3.32 4.37
N TYR A 6 -29.32 4.32 4.60
CA TYR A 6 -29.62 5.70 4.30
C TYR A 6 -28.59 6.25 3.31
N THR A 7 -29.01 7.03 2.31
CA THR A 7 -28.13 7.61 1.28
C THR A 7 -28.20 9.12 1.24
N ARG A 8 -27.07 9.78 0.97
CA ARG A 8 -26.99 11.20 0.61
C ARG A 8 -26.20 11.36 -0.68
N TYR A 9 -26.78 12.02 -1.67
CA TYR A 9 -26.09 12.39 -2.90
C TYR A 9 -25.16 13.59 -2.63
N GLN A 10 -23.90 13.50 -3.04
CA GLN A 10 -23.00 14.65 -3.15
C GLN A 10 -22.29 14.55 -4.49
N GLU A 11 -22.66 15.40 -5.44
CA GLU A 11 -21.77 15.70 -6.56
C GLU A 11 -20.55 16.46 -6.02
N LEU A 12 -19.37 16.14 -6.55
CA LEU A 12 -18.12 16.79 -6.15
C LEU A 12 -18.10 18.29 -6.52
N ASP A 13 -18.98 18.73 -7.43
CA ASP A 13 -18.93 20.06 -8.04
C ASP A 13 -20.12 21.00 -7.68
N GLU A 14 -21.20 20.50 -7.08
CA GLU A 14 -22.30 21.34 -6.59
C GLU A 14 -22.61 21.06 -5.12
N VAL A 15 -21.99 21.86 -4.25
CA VAL A 15 -22.21 21.81 -2.81
C VAL A 15 -23.46 22.61 -2.47
N ASP A 16 -24.62 21.95 -2.45
CA ASP A 16 -25.76 22.49 -1.70
C ASP A 16 -25.50 22.27 -0.21
N LYS A 17 -24.98 23.30 0.46
CA LYS A 17 -24.45 23.26 1.84
C LYS A 17 -25.49 22.92 2.91
N ASN A 18 -26.78 22.75 2.56
CA ASN A 18 -27.88 22.73 3.51
C ASN A 18 -28.69 21.42 3.58
N SER A 19 -28.44 20.42 2.72
CA SER A 19 -29.15 19.13 2.79
C SER A 19 -28.33 18.08 3.58
N ASN A 20 -28.52 18.03 4.90
CA ASN A 20 -27.92 17.01 5.77
C ASN A 20 -28.77 15.72 5.87
N GLU A 21 -29.81 15.60 5.08
CA GLU A 21 -30.79 14.51 5.22
C GLU A 21 -30.39 13.31 4.37
N PHE A 22 -30.10 12.20 5.04
CA PHE A 22 -30.01 10.93 4.35
C PHE A 22 -31.42 10.36 4.13
N LYS A 23 -31.69 9.84 2.93
CA LYS A 23 -32.96 9.18 2.59
C LYS A 23 -32.82 7.67 2.75
N GLU A 24 -33.82 7.02 3.35
CA GLU A 24 -33.85 5.57 3.47
C GLU A 24 -33.96 4.91 2.08
N VAL A 25 -33.18 3.86 1.84
CA VAL A 25 -33.13 3.11 0.59
C VAL A 25 -33.29 1.62 0.90
N PRO A 26 -34.15 0.89 0.15
CA PRO A 26 -34.29 -0.55 0.36
C PRO A 26 -32.98 -1.28 0.05
N ILE A 27 -32.62 -2.23 0.91
CA ILE A 27 -31.48 -3.13 0.71
C ILE A 27 -31.90 -4.58 0.88
N PHE A 28 -31.23 -5.48 0.18
CA PHE A 28 -31.38 -6.92 0.40
C PHE A 28 -30.63 -7.37 1.67
N ASN A 29 -31.00 -8.53 2.21
CA ASN A 29 -30.48 -9.04 3.49
C ASN A 29 -29.07 -9.66 3.40
N ASP A 30 -28.46 -9.72 2.21
CA ASP A 30 -27.15 -10.33 1.94
C ASP A 30 -25.98 -9.34 2.03
N TRP A 31 -26.16 -8.24 2.76
CA TRP A 31 -25.10 -7.26 2.98
C TRP A 31 -24.01 -7.80 3.93
N SER A 32 -22.80 -7.27 3.79
CA SER A 32 -21.65 -7.66 4.63
C SER A 32 -20.80 -6.44 4.97
N ILE A 33 -20.40 -6.33 6.23
CA ILE A 33 -19.49 -5.29 6.73
C ILE A 33 -18.18 -5.94 7.17
N LYS A 34 -17.06 -5.39 6.70
CA LYS A 34 -15.73 -5.70 7.23
C LYS A 34 -15.12 -4.43 7.82
N ARG A 35 -14.64 -4.50 9.05
CA ARG A 35 -13.94 -3.39 9.72
C ARG A 35 -12.54 -3.83 10.07
N ASP A 36 -11.59 -2.97 9.76
CA ASP A 36 -10.21 -3.11 10.19
C ASP A 36 -9.80 -1.82 10.91
N TRP A 37 -8.96 -1.96 11.93
CA TRP A 37 -8.46 -0.82 12.67
C TRP A 37 -7.46 -0.02 11.83
N ASN A 38 -6.66 -0.70 11.00
CA ASN A 38 -5.59 -0.11 10.18
C ASN A 38 -5.90 -0.05 8.67
N LYS A 39 -7.13 -0.38 8.24
CA LYS A 39 -7.58 -0.22 6.85
C LYS A 39 -8.94 0.48 6.82
N ALA A 40 -9.32 0.96 5.63
CA ALA A 40 -10.69 1.37 5.39
C ALA A 40 -11.60 0.15 5.51
N GLY A 41 -12.65 0.25 6.33
CA GLY A 41 -13.70 -0.73 6.39
C GLY A 41 -14.49 -0.76 5.07
N SER A 42 -15.09 -1.90 4.77
CA SER A 42 -15.92 -2.08 3.59
C SER A 42 -17.34 -2.49 3.96
N LEU A 43 -18.28 -2.05 3.14
CA LEU A 43 -19.67 -2.52 3.13
C LEU A 43 -19.98 -2.97 1.71
N THR A 44 -20.50 -4.18 1.57
CA THR A 44 -21.06 -4.69 0.32
C THR A 44 -22.55 -4.89 0.51
N PHE A 45 -23.38 -4.40 -0.42
CA PHE A 45 -24.83 -4.58 -0.35
C PHE A 45 -25.46 -4.56 -1.75
N LYS A 46 -26.70 -5.03 -1.85
CA LYS A 46 -27.53 -4.92 -3.05
C LYS A 46 -28.75 -4.04 -2.81
N SER A 47 -29.22 -3.36 -3.85
CA SER A 47 -30.44 -2.57 -3.82
C SER A 47 -31.13 -2.55 -5.20
N PRO A 48 -32.47 -2.51 -5.27
CA PRO A 48 -33.18 -2.23 -6.52
C PRO A 48 -33.05 -0.76 -6.93
N THR A 49 -32.63 0.11 -6.01
CA THR A 49 -32.44 1.54 -6.27
C THR A 49 -31.11 1.76 -6.96
N TYR A 50 -31.15 2.52 -8.05
CA TYR A 50 -29.95 3.02 -8.72
C TYR A 50 -29.26 4.09 -7.86
N LEU A 51 -28.00 3.86 -7.51
CA LEU A 51 -27.14 4.77 -6.77
C LEU A 51 -25.84 4.97 -7.55
N THR A 52 -25.33 6.20 -7.56
CA THR A 52 -24.08 6.50 -8.25
C THR A 52 -22.87 6.24 -7.34
N PRO A 53 -21.72 5.78 -7.90
CA PRO A 53 -20.44 5.93 -7.23
C PRO A 53 -20.24 7.39 -6.80
N GLY A 54 -19.75 7.61 -5.58
CA GLY A 54 -19.73 8.95 -4.97
C GLY A 54 -20.88 9.20 -3.98
N THR A 55 -21.97 8.43 -4.05
CA THR A 55 -23.06 8.55 -3.08
C THR A 55 -22.60 8.15 -1.68
N HIS A 56 -22.90 8.98 -0.68
CA HIS A 56 -22.63 8.70 0.72
C HIS A 56 -23.69 7.76 1.28
N VAL A 57 -23.26 6.77 2.06
CA VAL A 57 -24.14 5.74 2.62
C VAL A 57 -23.96 5.64 4.12
N LYS A 58 -25.04 5.35 4.82
CA LYS A 58 -25.07 5.05 6.26
C LYS A 58 -25.93 3.82 6.51
N LEU A 59 -25.32 2.73 6.99
CA LEU A 59 -26.03 1.51 7.34
C LEU A 59 -26.23 1.46 8.86
N VAL A 60 -27.48 1.56 9.29
CA VAL A 60 -27.89 1.54 10.71
C VAL A 60 -28.47 0.16 11.02
N SER A 61 -27.97 -0.44 12.10
CA SER A 61 -28.41 -1.74 12.60
C SER A 61 -28.41 -1.70 14.13
N THR A 62 -29.34 -2.42 14.75
CA THR A 62 -29.39 -2.61 16.21
C THR A 62 -28.29 -3.56 16.70
N ASP A 63 -27.80 -4.43 15.82
CA ASP A 63 -26.96 -5.57 16.20
C ASP A 63 -25.47 -5.29 16.01
N HIS A 64 -25.13 -4.21 15.29
CA HIS A 64 -23.76 -3.84 14.97
C HIS A 64 -23.56 -2.32 15.00
N LYS A 65 -22.33 -1.86 15.23
CA LYS A 65 -21.97 -0.44 15.07
C LYS A 65 -22.43 0.04 13.69
N THR A 66 -22.91 1.28 13.61
CA THR A 66 -23.29 1.93 12.36
C THR A 66 -22.10 2.03 11.40
N PHE A 67 -22.35 1.85 10.10
CA PHE A 67 -21.36 2.11 9.05
C PHE A 67 -21.66 3.44 8.39
N GLY A 68 -20.63 4.22 8.07
CA GLY A 68 -20.74 5.42 7.24
C GLY A 68 -19.58 5.48 6.25
N GLY A 69 -19.88 5.77 4.99
CA GLY A 69 -18.91 5.71 3.92
C GLY A 69 -19.43 6.22 2.59
N GLN A 70 -18.77 5.85 1.51
CA GLN A 70 -19.14 6.23 0.15
C GLN A 70 -19.11 5.01 -0.78
N ILE A 71 -20.03 4.95 -1.74
CA ILE A 71 -20.02 3.98 -2.83
C ILE A 71 -18.79 4.25 -3.69
N VAL A 72 -17.92 3.24 -3.81
CA VAL A 72 -16.71 3.30 -4.65
C VAL A 72 -16.87 2.52 -5.95
N LYS A 73 -17.80 1.56 -5.98
CA LYS A 73 -18.08 0.76 -7.17
C LYS A 73 -19.54 0.34 -7.19
N LYS A 74 -20.13 0.39 -8.39
CA LYS A 74 -21.42 -0.20 -8.74
C LYS A 74 -21.18 -1.31 -9.75
N THR A 75 -21.86 -2.44 -9.56
CA THR A 75 -21.90 -3.55 -10.53
C THR A 75 -23.36 -3.83 -10.86
N GLU A 76 -23.68 -3.97 -12.15
CA GLU A 76 -25.01 -4.40 -12.61
C GLU A 76 -25.03 -5.92 -12.60
N ASP A 77 -25.84 -6.50 -11.71
CA ASP A 77 -25.93 -7.95 -11.53
C ASP A 77 -27.06 -8.55 -12.38
N SER A 78 -28.19 -7.85 -12.53
CA SER A 78 -29.33 -8.21 -13.38
C SER A 78 -30.17 -6.97 -13.72
N SER A 79 -31.24 -7.11 -14.52
CA SER A 79 -32.15 -5.99 -14.85
C SER A 79 -32.81 -5.33 -13.65
N ASP A 80 -32.87 -6.02 -12.51
CA ASP A 80 -33.78 -5.66 -11.41
C ASP A 80 -33.06 -5.17 -10.15
N PHE A 81 -31.74 -5.32 -10.06
CA PHE A 81 -30.96 -4.84 -8.91
C PHE A 81 -29.48 -4.60 -9.20
N TYR A 82 -28.87 -3.80 -8.32
CA TYR A 82 -27.49 -3.35 -8.39
C TYR A 82 -26.71 -3.83 -7.16
N SER A 83 -25.44 -4.16 -7.38
CA SER A 83 -24.46 -4.47 -6.33
C SER A 83 -23.53 -3.29 -6.09
N TYR A 84 -23.25 -3.00 -4.83
CA TYR A 84 -22.45 -1.86 -4.42
C TYR A 84 -21.30 -2.27 -3.49
N ASP A 85 -20.11 -1.78 -3.80
CA ASP A 85 -18.98 -1.79 -2.88
C ASP A 85 -18.79 -0.38 -2.31
N CYS A 86 -18.74 -0.30 -0.99
CA CYS A 86 -18.54 0.93 -0.24
C CYS A 86 -17.28 0.82 0.60
N LEU A 87 -16.59 1.95 0.75
CA LEU A 87 -15.53 2.10 1.74
C LEU A 87 -15.95 3.15 2.77
N ASP A 88 -15.58 2.92 4.03
CA ASP A 88 -15.78 3.90 5.09
C ASP A 88 -14.97 5.18 4.84
N TYR A 89 -15.21 6.19 5.67
CA TYR A 89 -14.54 7.48 5.52
C TYR A 89 -13.03 7.44 5.73
N LYS A 90 -12.43 6.35 6.25
CA LYS A 90 -10.96 6.22 6.26
C LYS A 90 -10.38 6.11 4.85
N ARG A 91 -11.18 5.84 3.81
CA ARG A 91 -10.68 5.85 2.42
C ARG A 91 -9.99 7.15 2.02
N PHE A 92 -10.42 8.29 2.56
CA PHE A 92 -9.80 9.59 2.28
C PHE A 92 -8.39 9.70 2.87
N LEU A 93 -8.08 8.87 3.88
CA LEU A 93 -6.76 8.76 4.49
C LEU A 93 -5.81 7.87 3.69
N LEU A 94 -6.27 7.21 2.62
CA LEU A 94 -5.42 6.44 1.71
C LEU A 94 -4.65 7.33 0.72
N THR A 95 -4.85 8.64 0.77
CA THR A 95 -4.09 9.63 -0.01
C THR A 95 -2.62 9.58 0.39
N SER A 96 -1.73 9.39 -0.59
CA SER A 96 -0.27 9.38 -0.39
C SER A 96 0.27 10.79 -0.28
N VAL A 97 1.14 11.03 0.71
CA VAL A 97 1.75 12.33 0.99
C VAL A 97 3.21 12.18 1.38
N SER A 98 3.97 13.25 1.14
CA SER A 98 5.33 13.43 1.67
C SER A 98 5.37 14.68 2.54
N THR A 99 5.84 14.53 3.78
CA THR A 99 5.85 15.61 4.78
C THR A 99 6.91 15.39 5.85
N SER A 100 7.38 16.48 6.43
CA SER A 100 8.38 16.49 7.49
C SER A 100 7.97 17.44 8.61
N HIS A 101 8.26 17.04 9.84
CA HIS A 101 7.85 17.72 11.07
C HIS A 101 9.01 17.76 12.04
N THR A 102 9.24 18.94 12.62
CA THR A 102 10.32 19.17 13.59
C THR A 102 9.72 19.76 14.85
N ASN A 103 10.07 19.19 16.01
CA ASN A 103 9.61 19.63 17.32
C ASN A 103 8.08 19.78 17.42
N GLN A 104 7.35 18.80 16.88
CA GLN A 104 5.88 18.78 16.92
C GLN A 104 5.35 17.58 17.70
N THR A 105 4.21 17.77 18.36
CA THR A 105 3.43 16.69 18.95
C THR A 105 2.63 15.94 17.88
N SER A 106 2.27 14.68 18.13
CA SER A 106 1.42 13.94 17.20
C SER A 106 0.10 14.66 16.90
N SER A 107 -0.52 15.32 17.90
CA SER A 107 -1.76 16.08 17.70
C SER A 107 -1.59 17.26 16.73
N GLN A 108 -0.43 17.93 16.76
CA GLN A 108 -0.11 19.01 15.81
C GLN A 108 0.12 18.49 14.41
N ILE A 109 0.85 17.37 14.28
CA ILE A 109 1.10 16.70 12.99
C ILE A 109 -0.23 16.27 12.35
N ILE A 110 -1.09 15.62 13.13
CA ILE A 110 -2.40 15.15 12.71
C ILE A 110 -3.29 16.33 12.28
N ASN A 111 -3.33 17.40 13.07
CA ASN A 111 -4.08 18.60 12.72
C ASN A 111 -3.56 19.24 11.42
N PHE A 112 -2.24 19.28 11.20
CA PHE A 112 -1.66 19.75 9.95
C PHE A 112 -2.09 18.89 8.76
N LEU A 113 -1.95 17.56 8.87
CA LEU A 113 -2.32 16.64 7.80
C LEU A 113 -3.79 16.82 7.39
N PHE A 114 -4.68 16.94 8.37
CA PHE A 114 -6.10 17.05 8.09
C PHE A 114 -6.51 18.40 7.52
N LYS A 115 -5.96 19.50 8.05
CA LYS A 115 -6.20 20.82 7.46
C LYS A 115 -5.68 20.90 6.03
N LYS A 116 -4.49 20.37 5.78
CA LYS A 116 -3.85 20.46 4.46
C LYS A 116 -4.50 19.56 3.42
N TYR A 117 -4.86 18.33 3.78
CA TYR A 117 -5.26 17.31 2.81
C TYR A 117 -6.74 16.92 2.85
N LEU A 118 -7.46 17.18 3.95
CA LEU A 118 -8.85 16.70 4.12
C LEU A 118 -9.88 17.82 4.26
N GLN A 119 -9.49 19.01 4.74
CA GLN A 119 -10.43 20.11 4.98
C GLN A 119 -11.10 20.63 3.70
N ASN A 120 -10.41 20.51 2.55
CA ASN A 120 -10.91 20.94 1.25
C ASN A 120 -11.89 19.95 0.61
N ILE A 121 -12.14 18.78 1.23
CA ILE A 121 -13.08 17.77 0.73
C ILE A 121 -14.51 18.15 1.15
N GLY A 122 -14.99 19.30 0.64
CA GLY A 122 -16.38 19.75 0.78
C GLY A 122 -16.88 19.93 2.22
N GLY A 123 -15.99 20.11 3.20
CA GLY A 123 -16.37 20.20 4.61
C GLY A 123 -16.93 18.89 5.22
N LEU A 124 -16.67 17.74 4.57
CA LEU A 124 -17.17 16.44 5.02
C LEU A 124 -16.68 16.10 6.44
N PHE A 125 -15.40 16.34 6.73
CA PHE A 125 -14.78 15.96 7.99
C PHE A 125 -14.96 17.01 9.08
N LYS A 126 -15.30 16.53 10.27
CA LYS A 126 -15.21 17.29 11.52
C LYS A 126 -14.06 16.76 12.36
N PHE A 127 -13.15 17.63 12.77
CA PHE A 127 -11.94 17.23 13.48
C PHE A 127 -12.09 17.41 14.99
N LYS A 128 -12.01 16.30 15.73
CA LYS A 128 -12.02 16.24 17.20
C LYS A 128 -10.63 15.80 17.68
N ILE A 129 -9.68 16.74 17.67
CA ILE A 129 -8.28 16.49 18.00
C ILE A 129 -7.99 17.06 19.40
N SER A 130 -7.62 16.20 20.33
CA SER A 130 -7.09 16.59 21.65
C SER A 130 -5.58 16.68 21.63
N LYS A 131 -5.02 17.61 22.41
CA LYS A 131 -3.58 17.81 22.52
C LYS A 131 -2.90 16.56 23.10
N THR A 132 -1.81 16.14 22.49
CA THR A 132 -0.89 15.14 23.02
C THR A 132 0.33 15.80 23.66
N LYS A 133 1.03 15.07 24.55
CA LYS A 133 2.16 15.62 25.33
C LYS A 133 3.52 15.34 24.67
N THR A 134 3.65 14.21 23.99
CA THR A 134 4.92 13.78 23.40
C THR A 134 5.32 14.70 22.26
N VAL A 135 6.49 15.35 22.37
CA VAL A 135 7.10 16.13 21.29
C VAL A 135 8.11 15.26 20.56
N PHE A 136 7.98 15.17 19.25
CA PHE A 136 8.91 14.44 18.39
C PHE A 136 9.93 15.41 17.78
N PRO A 137 11.24 15.20 18.01
CA PRO A 137 12.28 16.11 17.51
C PRO A 137 12.31 16.23 15.99
N SER A 138 12.23 15.09 15.29
CA SER A 138 12.20 15.05 13.83
C SER A 138 11.44 13.80 13.36
N LEU A 139 10.48 14.00 12.47
CA LEU A 139 9.75 12.95 11.76
C LEU A 139 9.65 13.32 10.28
N SER A 140 9.96 12.39 9.39
CA SER A 140 9.75 12.55 7.96
C SER A 140 9.05 11.32 7.40
N PHE A 141 8.06 11.57 6.56
CA PHE A 141 7.28 10.55 5.88
C PHE A 141 7.35 10.82 4.37
N GLN A 142 7.75 9.81 3.60
CA GLN A 142 7.88 9.89 2.15
C GLN A 142 6.98 8.85 1.51
N ASP A 143 6.14 9.28 0.56
CA ASP A 143 5.22 8.43 -0.20
C ASP A 143 4.40 7.49 0.70
N LYS A 144 3.91 8.01 1.83
CA LYS A 144 3.09 7.26 2.79
C LYS A 144 1.64 7.73 2.71
N THR A 145 0.70 6.81 2.88
CA THR A 145 -0.69 7.22 3.06
C THR A 145 -0.86 7.96 4.38
N ILE A 146 -1.82 8.88 4.47
CA ILE A 146 -2.13 9.55 5.75
C ILE A 146 -2.46 8.49 6.83
N LEU A 147 -3.13 7.40 6.46
CA LEU A 147 -3.43 6.28 7.36
C LEU A 147 -2.17 5.56 7.87
N ASP A 148 -1.15 5.40 7.03
CA ASP A 148 0.15 4.85 7.45
C ASP A 148 0.86 5.80 8.41
N ILE A 149 0.82 7.11 8.15
CA ILE A 149 1.42 8.11 9.03
C ILE A 149 0.73 8.09 10.40
N ILE A 150 -0.61 8.03 10.43
CA ILE A 150 -1.42 7.85 11.64
C ILE A 150 -0.97 6.59 12.39
N SER A 151 -0.87 5.45 11.71
CA SER A 151 -0.48 4.17 12.31
C SER A 151 0.93 4.23 12.92
N ASN A 152 1.87 4.91 12.25
CA ASN A 152 3.21 5.15 12.78
C ASN A 152 3.19 6.04 14.03
N LEU A 153 2.40 7.12 14.03
CA LEU A 153 2.26 8.01 15.18
C LEU A 153 1.64 7.30 16.39
N LEU A 154 0.62 6.44 16.18
CA LEU A 154 0.04 5.62 17.23
C LEU A 154 1.10 4.72 17.90
N ASN A 155 1.93 4.04 17.10
CA ASN A 155 3.02 3.21 17.59
C ASN A 155 4.09 4.02 18.35
N LEU A 156 4.45 5.20 17.84
CA LEU A 156 5.43 6.08 18.49
C LEU A 156 4.93 6.61 19.84
N GLU A 157 3.66 6.99 19.94
CA GLU A 157 3.03 7.39 21.21
C GLU A 157 2.97 6.23 22.19
N TYR A 158 2.62 5.03 21.73
CA TYR A 158 2.62 3.82 22.56
C TYR A 158 4.00 3.52 23.13
N LYS A 159 5.06 3.62 22.31
CA LYS A 159 6.46 3.49 22.77
C LYS A 159 6.88 4.54 23.80
N LYS A 160 6.16 5.66 23.88
CA LYS A 160 6.33 6.72 24.88
C LYS A 160 5.34 6.60 26.06
N GLY A 161 4.62 5.49 26.15
CA GLY A 161 3.71 5.16 27.24
C GLY A 161 2.32 5.79 27.12
N THR A 162 1.95 6.35 25.96
CA THR A 162 0.65 6.95 25.73
C THR A 162 -0.14 6.16 24.70
N LEU A 163 -1.29 5.60 25.13
CA LEU A 163 -2.26 5.04 24.20
C LEU A 163 -3.10 6.15 23.59
N ILE A 164 -3.24 6.16 22.28
CA ILE A 164 -4.06 7.12 21.55
C ILE A 164 -5.28 6.40 20.96
N PHE A 165 -6.45 6.99 21.16
CA PHE A 165 -7.67 6.65 20.47
C PHE A 165 -7.74 7.41 19.15
N PHE A 166 -7.78 6.66 18.06
CA PHE A 166 -8.05 7.15 16.71
C PHE A 166 -9.26 6.42 16.13
N ASP A 167 -10.26 7.17 15.66
CA ASP A 167 -11.43 6.62 14.97
C ASP A 167 -11.97 7.64 13.94
N VAL A 168 -12.65 7.13 12.93
CA VAL A 168 -13.47 7.91 12.00
C VAL A 168 -14.88 7.33 12.07
N ASP A 169 -15.82 8.10 12.60
CA ASP A 169 -17.18 7.62 12.81
C ASP A 169 -18.05 7.68 11.55
N GLU A 170 -19.27 7.19 11.66
CA GLU A 170 -20.24 7.12 10.55
C GLU A 170 -20.71 8.50 10.04
N ASN A 171 -20.37 9.58 10.73
CA ASN A 171 -20.68 10.95 10.35
C ASN A 171 -19.42 11.73 9.93
N ALA A 172 -18.34 11.00 9.60
CA ALA A 172 -17.04 11.56 9.26
C ALA A 172 -16.43 12.47 10.36
N ASN A 173 -16.78 12.24 11.63
CA ASN A 173 -16.03 12.84 12.72
C ASN A 173 -14.74 12.04 12.91
N LEU A 174 -13.62 12.70 12.70
CA LEU A 174 -12.31 12.12 12.97
C LEU A 174 -11.90 12.50 14.39
N THR A 175 -11.71 11.48 15.23
CA THR A 175 -11.27 11.65 16.62
C THR A 175 -9.82 11.25 16.77
N TRP A 176 -9.01 12.12 17.39
CA TRP A 176 -7.65 11.82 17.84
C TRP A 176 -7.47 12.32 19.27
N LYS A 177 -7.34 11.42 20.24
CA LYS A 177 -7.17 11.80 21.64
C LYS A 177 -6.42 10.74 22.45
N PRO A 178 -5.74 11.09 23.55
CA PRO A 178 -5.28 10.09 24.50
C PRO A 178 -6.43 9.21 25.01
N TYR A 179 -6.21 7.90 25.09
CA TYR A 179 -7.14 7.01 25.77
C TYR A 179 -7.24 7.42 27.25
N PRO A 180 -8.45 7.40 27.84
CA PRO A 180 -8.60 7.65 29.27
C PRO A 180 -7.85 6.59 30.09
N GLN A 181 -7.28 7.01 31.23
CA GLN A 181 -6.54 6.12 32.13
C GLN A 181 -7.39 4.96 32.69
N LYS A 182 -8.72 5.15 32.75
CA LYS A 182 -9.68 4.14 33.16
C LYS A 182 -10.76 4.02 32.10
N VAL A 183 -11.07 2.79 31.71
CA VAL A 183 -12.15 2.46 30.78
C VAL A 183 -13.02 1.41 31.46
N LYS A 184 -14.34 1.46 31.26
CA LYS A 184 -15.22 0.38 31.69
C LYS A 184 -14.87 -0.87 30.88
N GLY A 185 -14.33 -1.88 31.56
CA GLY A 185 -14.06 -3.18 30.95
C GLY A 185 -15.34 -3.97 30.74
N TYR A 186 -15.30 -4.91 29.80
CA TYR A 186 -16.33 -5.92 29.61
C TYR A 186 -15.69 -7.28 29.87
N SER A 187 -16.36 -8.12 30.64
CA SER A 187 -16.00 -9.54 30.77
C SER A 187 -16.79 -10.35 29.75
N LEU A 188 -16.08 -11.19 28.99
CA LEU A 188 -16.70 -12.20 28.15
C LEU A 188 -16.98 -13.44 29.00
N SER A 189 -18.24 -13.69 29.34
CA SER A 189 -18.66 -14.84 30.14
C SER A 189 -19.11 -16.04 29.30
N MET A 190 -19.55 -15.82 28.06
CA MET A 190 -20.04 -16.85 27.16
C MET A 190 -19.82 -16.44 25.71
N ALA A 191 -19.49 -17.40 24.84
CA ALA A 191 -19.37 -17.19 23.40
C ALA A 191 -20.06 -18.32 22.65
N ASN A 192 -20.88 -17.98 21.64
CA ASN A 192 -21.56 -18.98 20.79
C ASN A 192 -20.56 -19.86 20.02
N LYS A 193 -19.38 -19.30 19.71
CA LYS A 193 -18.25 -20.01 19.12
C LYS A 193 -16.97 -19.29 19.53
N TYR A 194 -16.01 -20.03 20.08
CA TYR A 194 -14.68 -19.53 20.42
C TYR A 194 -13.65 -20.27 19.57
N THR A 195 -12.74 -19.52 18.97
CA THR A 195 -11.61 -20.09 18.23
C THR A 195 -10.37 -19.33 18.69
N ASN A 196 -9.41 -20.07 19.22
CA ASN A 196 -8.10 -19.55 19.59
C ASN A 196 -7.08 -20.11 18.61
N SER A 197 -6.33 -19.23 17.95
CA SER A 197 -5.19 -19.60 17.12
C SER A 197 -3.95 -18.94 17.71
N LEU A 198 -3.00 -19.77 18.14
CA LEU A 198 -1.69 -19.30 18.55
C LEU A 198 -0.74 -19.48 17.36
N ASP A 199 -0.15 -18.37 16.92
CA ASP A 199 0.86 -18.36 15.87
C ASP A 199 2.16 -17.80 16.46
N TYR A 200 3.23 -18.57 16.29
CA TYR A 200 4.56 -18.25 16.78
C TYR A 200 5.55 -17.99 15.63
N SER A 201 5.08 -17.93 14.37
CA SER A 201 5.94 -17.73 13.19
C SER A 201 6.77 -16.44 13.25
N ASP A 202 6.26 -15.44 13.97
CA ASP A 202 6.81 -14.09 14.00
C ASP A 202 7.59 -13.79 15.31
N ILE A 203 7.93 -14.81 16.11
CA ILE A 203 8.74 -14.61 17.32
C ILE A 203 10.13 -14.11 16.91
N ILE A 204 10.47 -12.92 17.39
CA ILE A 204 11.81 -12.32 17.24
C ILE A 204 12.32 -12.00 18.65
N THR A 205 13.48 -12.53 18.99
CA THR A 205 14.12 -12.42 20.32
C THR A 205 15.31 -11.46 20.33
N GLY A 206 15.69 -10.94 19.17
CA GLY A 206 16.70 -9.91 19.03
C GLY A 206 16.79 -9.39 17.60
N ALA A 207 17.56 -8.32 17.41
CA ALA A 207 17.84 -7.79 16.08
C ALA A 207 19.35 -7.62 15.90
N VAL A 208 19.85 -7.97 14.71
CA VAL A 208 21.22 -7.72 14.31
C VAL A 208 21.19 -6.72 13.16
N LEU A 209 21.76 -5.55 13.40
CA LEU A 209 22.10 -4.61 12.36
C LEU A 209 23.40 -5.09 11.70
N VAL A 210 23.37 -5.36 10.40
CA VAL A 210 24.54 -5.76 9.62
C VAL A 210 24.89 -4.71 8.57
N ASP A 211 26.15 -4.63 8.15
CA ASP A 211 26.55 -3.84 6.99
C ASP A 211 26.20 -4.56 5.68
N THR A 212 26.57 -3.94 4.55
CA THR A 212 26.36 -4.50 3.20
C THR A 212 27.10 -5.81 2.98
N ASP A 213 28.13 -6.09 3.77
CA ASP A 213 28.94 -7.32 3.71
C ASP A 213 28.47 -8.36 4.75
N LEU A 214 27.30 -8.14 5.35
CA LEU A 214 26.68 -8.96 6.41
C LEU A 214 27.47 -9.02 7.73
N SER A 215 28.44 -8.13 7.93
CA SER A 215 29.15 -8.01 9.20
C SER A 215 28.27 -7.33 10.24
N SER A 216 28.20 -7.90 11.45
CA SER A 216 27.38 -7.36 12.53
C SER A 216 27.91 -6.01 13.03
N ILE A 217 27.15 -4.95 12.80
CA ILE A 217 27.40 -3.60 13.30
C ILE A 217 26.90 -3.47 14.73
N ARG A 218 25.66 -3.89 14.98
CA ARG A 218 25.01 -3.71 16.29
C ARG A 218 24.02 -4.83 16.55
N LYS A 219 24.15 -5.47 17.72
CA LYS A 219 23.16 -6.40 18.22
C LYS A 219 22.26 -5.73 19.26
N ILE A 220 20.97 -6.00 19.17
CA ILE A 220 19.95 -5.53 20.10
C ILE A 220 19.24 -6.79 20.64
N PRO A 221 19.82 -7.46 21.65
CA PRO A 221 19.22 -8.67 22.21
C PRO A 221 18.06 -8.33 23.15
N ASN A 222 16.99 -9.13 23.12
CA ASN A 222 16.00 -9.19 24.18
C ASN A 222 16.26 -10.42 25.06
N LYS A 223 17.14 -10.27 26.06
CA LYS A 223 17.60 -11.37 26.92
C LYS A 223 16.45 -12.14 27.58
N TYR A 224 15.37 -11.45 27.94
CA TYR A 224 14.19 -12.11 28.54
C TYR A 224 13.54 -13.08 27.56
N LEU A 225 13.28 -12.64 26.32
CA LEU A 225 12.71 -13.52 25.30
C LEU A 225 13.69 -14.60 24.85
N GLN A 226 14.99 -14.29 24.78
CA GLN A 226 16.02 -15.27 24.43
C GLN A 226 16.11 -16.41 25.46
N ASN A 227 15.94 -16.12 26.75
CA ASN A 227 15.93 -17.14 27.80
C ASN A 227 14.71 -18.08 27.69
N ILE A 228 13.61 -17.64 27.08
CA ILE A 228 12.38 -18.43 26.92
C ILE A 228 12.40 -19.20 25.58
N TRP A 229 12.83 -18.54 24.51
CA TRP A 229 12.64 -18.99 23.12
C TRP A 229 13.94 -19.28 22.36
N GLY A 230 15.11 -19.04 22.98
CA GLY A 230 16.41 -19.11 22.31
C GLY A 230 16.72 -17.88 21.46
N VAL A 231 17.84 -17.92 20.72
CA VAL A 231 18.27 -16.80 19.87
C VAL A 231 17.63 -16.93 18.48
N ILE A 232 16.59 -16.13 18.26
CA ILE A 232 15.89 -15.93 16.99
C ILE A 232 16.03 -14.45 16.63
N ASP A 233 17.06 -14.11 15.87
CA ASP A 233 17.39 -12.72 15.55
C ASP A 233 16.87 -12.34 14.15
N ILE A 234 16.28 -11.15 14.03
CA ILE A 234 16.04 -10.55 12.71
C ILE A 234 17.28 -9.78 12.26
N THR A 235 17.80 -10.13 11.09
CA THR A 235 18.90 -9.39 10.48
C THR A 235 18.35 -8.24 9.65
N LYS A 236 18.77 -7.02 9.99
CA LYS A 236 18.46 -5.82 9.21
C LYS A 236 19.77 -5.29 8.65
N THR A 237 19.90 -5.30 7.33
CA THR A 237 21.02 -4.62 6.68
C THR A 237 20.82 -3.12 6.84
N LEU A 238 21.86 -2.38 7.22
CA LEU A 238 21.91 -0.95 6.92
C LEU A 238 21.82 -0.87 5.40
N ALA A 239 20.62 -0.59 4.89
CA ALA A 239 20.54 0.12 3.64
C ALA A 239 21.46 1.34 3.82
N PRO A 240 22.40 1.59 2.90
CA PRO A 240 23.25 2.76 3.01
C PRO A 240 22.35 3.94 3.34
N GLU A 241 22.73 4.73 4.34
CA GLU A 241 22.03 5.97 4.67
C GLU A 241 21.71 6.70 3.36
N ASN A 242 20.69 7.56 3.40
CA ASN A 242 20.49 8.59 2.39
C ASN A 242 21.72 9.54 2.30
N THR A 243 22.93 9.06 1.98
CA THR A 243 23.62 9.58 0.82
C THR A 243 22.59 9.57 -0.29
N THR A 244 22.09 10.77 -0.63
CA THR A 244 21.66 11.11 -1.98
C THR A 244 22.13 10.04 -2.92
N SER A 245 21.20 9.20 -3.37
CA SER A 245 21.51 8.14 -4.30
C SER A 245 22.33 8.80 -5.40
N ASN A 246 23.62 8.50 -5.46
CA ASN A 246 24.37 8.55 -6.69
C ASN A 246 23.83 7.41 -7.59
N GLU A 247 22.49 7.33 -7.75
CA GLU A 247 21.88 7.07 -9.05
C GLU A 247 22.66 7.99 -9.98
N GLY A 248 23.59 7.40 -10.74
CA GLY A 248 24.69 8.17 -11.28
C GLY A 248 24.16 9.40 -12.01
N ASN A 249 24.79 10.55 -11.78
CA ASN A 249 24.74 11.74 -12.65
C ASN A 249 25.30 11.39 -14.04
N LYS A 250 24.89 10.25 -14.60
CA LYS A 250 25.19 9.84 -15.95
C LYS A 250 24.24 10.62 -16.83
N ASN A 251 24.81 11.46 -17.67
CA ASN A 251 24.01 12.12 -18.68
C ASN A 251 23.46 11.07 -19.67
N ASP A 252 22.46 11.46 -20.46
CA ASP A 252 21.81 10.56 -21.41
C ASP A 252 22.79 9.89 -22.40
N LYS A 253 23.94 10.52 -22.70
CA LYS A 253 24.97 9.96 -23.60
C LYS A 253 25.69 8.77 -22.95
N GLU A 254 26.02 8.88 -21.67
CA GLU A 254 26.63 7.80 -20.89
C GLU A 254 25.64 6.65 -20.68
N ILE A 255 24.37 6.96 -20.36
CA ILE A 255 23.31 5.95 -20.24
C ILE A 255 23.15 5.19 -21.56
N LYS A 256 23.08 5.90 -22.70
CA LYS A 256 23.00 5.25 -24.02
C LYS A 256 24.18 4.33 -24.31
N LYS A 257 25.41 4.73 -23.95
CA LYS A 257 26.60 3.89 -24.14
C LYS A 257 26.51 2.59 -23.34
N ILE A 258 26.08 2.68 -22.07
CA ILE A 258 25.92 1.52 -21.19
C ILE A 258 24.79 0.62 -21.69
N VAL A 259 23.63 1.18 -22.06
CA VAL A 259 22.51 0.42 -22.60
C VAL A 259 22.93 -0.36 -23.85
N LEU A 260 23.72 0.25 -24.74
CA LEU A 260 24.25 -0.41 -25.94
C LEU A 260 25.23 -1.55 -25.59
N GLU A 261 26.10 -1.34 -24.60
CA GLU A 261 27.04 -2.36 -24.11
C GLU A 261 26.31 -3.56 -23.50
N VAL A 262 25.35 -3.27 -22.61
CA VAL A 262 24.47 -4.28 -22.01
C VAL A 262 23.74 -5.04 -23.11
N ASN A 263 23.10 -4.35 -24.07
CA ASN A 263 22.43 -4.96 -25.22
C ASN A 263 23.35 -5.91 -26.00
N LYS A 264 24.55 -5.44 -26.39
CA LYS A 264 25.54 -6.27 -27.11
C LYS A 264 25.87 -7.55 -26.36
N SER A 265 25.98 -7.48 -25.03
CA SER A 265 26.29 -8.65 -24.20
C SER A 265 25.20 -9.73 -24.17
N PHE A 266 23.98 -9.43 -24.63
CA PHE A 266 22.85 -10.37 -24.66
C PHE A 266 22.44 -10.83 -26.06
N ARG A 267 23.07 -10.34 -27.14
CA ARG A 267 22.65 -10.67 -28.53
C ARG A 267 22.79 -12.15 -28.91
N ASN A 268 23.71 -12.86 -28.28
CA ASN A 268 23.97 -14.27 -28.55
C ASN A 268 23.12 -15.22 -27.70
N ILE A 269 22.28 -14.69 -26.79
CA ILE A 269 21.40 -15.51 -25.96
C ILE A 269 20.10 -15.75 -26.71
N LYS A 270 19.75 -17.03 -26.85
CA LYS A 270 18.50 -17.45 -27.49
C LYS A 270 17.38 -17.62 -26.47
N TRP A 271 16.15 -17.47 -26.92
CA TRP A 271 14.99 -17.72 -26.08
C TRP A 271 14.78 -19.22 -25.79
N ALA A 272 14.39 -19.57 -24.56
CA ALA A 272 13.99 -20.91 -24.16
C ALA A 272 12.52 -20.98 -23.73
N ARG A 273 11.80 -22.02 -24.18
CA ARG A 273 10.35 -22.20 -24.02
C ARG A 273 9.90 -22.81 -22.68
N THR A 274 10.81 -23.34 -21.88
CA THR A 274 10.47 -24.07 -20.64
C THR A 274 10.26 -23.09 -19.48
N CYS A 275 9.02 -22.66 -19.28
CA CYS A 275 8.56 -22.01 -18.05
C CYS A 275 8.34 -23.07 -16.97
N THR A 276 9.25 -23.20 -16.00
CA THR A 276 8.86 -23.78 -14.70
C THR A 276 8.44 -22.64 -13.80
N SER A 277 7.23 -22.72 -13.25
CA SER A 277 6.56 -21.73 -12.40
C SER A 277 7.25 -21.43 -11.06
N ASP A 278 8.51 -21.81 -10.91
CA ASP A 278 9.26 -21.80 -9.66
C ASP A 278 10.22 -20.59 -9.64
N THR A 279 9.73 -19.50 -9.06
CA THR A 279 10.46 -18.22 -8.92
C THR A 279 11.72 -18.31 -8.05
N SER A 280 11.91 -19.41 -7.32
CA SER A 280 13.10 -19.65 -6.50
C SER A 280 14.36 -20.00 -7.31
N LYS A 281 14.21 -20.30 -8.61
CA LYS A 281 15.30 -20.75 -9.50
C LYS A 281 15.84 -19.69 -10.46
N CYS A 282 15.41 -18.43 -10.36
CA CYS A 282 15.95 -17.35 -11.19
C CYS A 282 17.47 -17.17 -10.98
N ASP A 283 18.00 -17.46 -9.79
CA ASP A 283 19.44 -17.40 -9.53
C ASP A 283 20.21 -18.57 -10.14
N THR A 284 19.59 -19.75 -10.28
CA THR A 284 20.25 -20.97 -10.79
C THR A 284 20.23 -21.10 -12.31
N LEU A 285 19.33 -20.41 -13.02
CA LEU A 285 19.28 -20.36 -14.49
C LEU A 285 20.23 -19.29 -15.09
N CYS A 286 21.11 -18.69 -14.29
CA CYS A 286 21.94 -17.56 -14.70
C CYS A 286 23.22 -17.91 -15.50
N ASN A 287 23.53 -19.19 -15.72
CA ASN A 287 24.78 -19.62 -16.39
C ASN A 287 24.61 -20.31 -17.76
N GLY A 288 23.39 -20.37 -18.32
CA GLY A 288 23.13 -21.01 -19.64
C GLY A 288 23.13 -20.05 -20.84
N SER A 289 23.27 -20.63 -22.05
CA SER A 289 23.21 -19.96 -23.37
C SER A 289 21.77 -19.69 -23.89
N THR A 290 20.77 -20.16 -23.15
CA THR A 290 19.34 -19.98 -23.44
C THR A 290 18.59 -19.45 -22.23
N MET A 291 17.60 -18.58 -22.40
CA MET A 291 16.89 -17.94 -21.28
C MET A 291 15.45 -17.54 -21.62
N GLU A 292 14.55 -17.52 -20.64
CA GLU A 292 13.17 -17.03 -20.79
C GLU A 292 13.06 -15.50 -20.58
N CYS A 293 11.87 -14.92 -20.85
CA CYS A 293 11.67 -13.46 -20.78
C CYS A 293 11.91 -12.87 -19.38
N ARG A 294 11.44 -13.53 -18.31
CA ARG A 294 11.64 -13.06 -16.92
C ARG A 294 13.11 -13.09 -16.53
N GLY A 295 13.80 -14.19 -16.81
CA GLY A 295 15.25 -14.31 -16.61
C GLY A 295 16.03 -13.23 -17.36
N MET A 296 15.63 -12.93 -18.61
CA MET A 296 16.26 -11.88 -19.42
C MET A 296 16.08 -10.49 -18.81
N SER A 297 14.86 -10.12 -18.42
CA SER A 297 14.60 -8.83 -17.78
C SER A 297 15.38 -8.68 -16.46
N CYS A 298 15.47 -9.74 -15.65
CA CYS A 298 16.27 -9.74 -14.42
C CYS A 298 17.76 -9.54 -14.68
N ARG A 299 18.34 -10.21 -15.70
CA ARG A 299 19.77 -10.05 -16.03
C ARG A 299 20.08 -8.67 -16.60
N ILE A 300 19.22 -8.14 -17.47
CA ILE A 300 19.36 -6.77 -18.00
C ILE A 300 19.29 -5.76 -16.84
N PHE A 301 18.30 -5.91 -15.96
CA PHE A 301 18.15 -5.06 -14.78
C PHE A 301 19.39 -5.11 -13.87
N LYS A 302 19.90 -6.30 -13.57
CA LYS A 302 21.12 -6.48 -12.76
C LYS A 302 22.32 -5.78 -13.40
N LYS A 303 22.60 -6.02 -14.68
CA LYS A 303 23.73 -5.36 -15.38
C LYS A 303 23.60 -3.84 -15.41
N LEU A 304 22.39 -3.30 -15.60
CA LEU A 304 22.17 -1.86 -15.56
C LEU A 304 22.38 -1.29 -14.15
N LYS A 305 21.97 -2.01 -13.10
CA LYS A 305 22.24 -1.63 -11.70
C LYS A 305 23.73 -1.70 -11.36
N ASP A 306 24.47 -2.71 -11.84
CA ASP A 306 25.93 -2.81 -11.67
C ASP A 306 26.64 -1.59 -12.29
N HIS A 307 26.11 -1.08 -13.40
CA HIS A 307 26.58 0.15 -14.03
C HIS A 307 26.01 1.43 -13.40
N LYS A 308 25.25 1.35 -12.30
CA LYS A 308 24.57 2.47 -11.65
C LYS A 308 23.72 3.30 -12.64
N VAL A 309 22.93 2.62 -13.47
CA VAL A 309 21.92 3.23 -14.36
C VAL A 309 20.54 3.11 -13.70
N PRO A 310 19.78 4.21 -13.54
CA PRO A 310 18.44 4.13 -12.97
C PRO A 310 17.51 3.35 -13.89
N CYS A 311 16.99 2.23 -13.39
CA CYS A 311 16.16 1.31 -14.14
C CYS A 311 15.10 0.65 -13.24
N LYS A 312 14.03 0.12 -13.83
CA LYS A 312 12.96 -0.62 -13.13
C LYS A 312 12.40 -1.73 -13.99
N ILE A 313 11.82 -2.76 -13.36
CA ILE A 313 11.09 -3.82 -14.08
C ILE A 313 9.59 -3.53 -13.99
N VAL A 314 8.95 -3.50 -15.16
CA VAL A 314 7.51 -3.31 -15.32
C VAL A 314 6.91 -4.55 -15.94
N ARG A 315 5.81 -5.04 -15.36
CA ARG A 315 5.07 -6.19 -15.85
C ARG A 315 3.84 -5.75 -16.63
N TYR A 316 3.72 -6.27 -17.85
CA TYR A 316 2.60 -6.07 -18.76
C TYR A 316 1.79 -7.36 -18.88
N PRO A 317 0.45 -7.28 -18.90
CA PRO A 317 -0.37 -8.39 -19.39
C PRO A 317 0.00 -8.71 -20.84
N SER A 318 0.21 -9.99 -21.16
CA SER A 318 0.55 -10.43 -22.51
C SER A 318 -0.08 -11.77 -22.82
N SER A 319 -0.92 -11.81 -23.87
CA SER A 319 -1.50 -13.04 -24.41
C SER A 319 -0.46 -13.93 -25.11
N ALA A 320 0.71 -13.37 -25.46
CA ALA A 320 1.82 -14.12 -26.05
C ALA A 320 2.67 -14.87 -25.01
N ALA A 321 2.50 -14.57 -23.72
CA ALA A 321 3.23 -15.24 -22.64
C ALA A 321 2.37 -16.33 -21.99
N SER A 322 2.92 -17.53 -21.82
CA SER A 322 2.24 -18.64 -21.13
C SER A 322 1.82 -18.31 -19.69
N SER A 323 2.54 -17.41 -19.03
CA SER A 323 2.21 -16.93 -17.67
C SER A 323 1.12 -15.85 -17.65
N GLY A 324 0.60 -15.42 -18.80
CA GLY A 324 -0.31 -14.28 -18.94
C GLY A 324 0.36 -12.91 -18.79
N TYR A 325 1.65 -12.88 -18.46
CA TYR A 325 2.42 -11.66 -18.20
C TYR A 325 3.82 -11.68 -18.79
N HIS A 326 4.34 -10.50 -19.10
CA HIS A 326 5.69 -10.29 -19.61
C HIS A 326 6.36 -9.13 -18.86
N ASP A 327 7.63 -9.31 -18.51
CA ASP A 327 8.42 -8.30 -17.81
C ASP A 327 9.25 -7.50 -18.82
N SER A 328 9.37 -6.19 -18.61
CA SER A 328 10.17 -5.28 -19.45
C SER A 328 11.01 -4.38 -18.54
N VAL A 329 12.25 -4.11 -18.94
CA VAL A 329 13.13 -3.18 -18.22
C VAL A 329 12.94 -1.78 -18.79
N LEU A 330 12.59 -0.82 -17.93
CA LEU A 330 12.60 0.60 -18.25
C LEU A 330 13.86 1.26 -17.71
N VAL A 331 14.46 2.14 -18.50
CA VAL A 331 15.64 2.95 -18.19
C VAL A 331 15.21 4.41 -18.09
N LYS A 332 15.68 5.11 -17.05
CA LYS A 332 15.40 6.54 -16.84
C LYS A 332 16.38 7.38 -17.65
N TYR A 333 15.87 8.20 -18.54
CA TYR A 333 16.61 9.28 -19.22
C TYR A 333 16.11 10.63 -18.72
N SER A 334 16.78 11.72 -19.09
CA SER A 334 16.32 13.09 -18.82
C SER A 334 14.91 13.37 -19.36
N THR A 335 14.56 12.74 -20.48
CA THR A 335 13.26 12.84 -21.15
C THR A 335 12.17 11.92 -20.59
N GLY A 336 12.48 11.17 -19.53
CA GLY A 336 11.56 10.22 -18.89
C GLY A 336 11.99 8.75 -19.01
N TRP A 337 11.09 7.85 -18.61
CA TRP A 337 11.31 6.41 -18.65
C TRP A 337 11.10 5.87 -20.06
N LYS A 338 12.05 5.09 -20.58
CA LYS A 338 11.97 4.42 -21.89
C LYS A 338 12.32 2.96 -21.74
N ASP A 339 11.78 2.10 -22.60
CA ASP A 339 12.20 0.69 -22.62
C ASP A 339 13.68 0.56 -22.94
N PHE A 340 14.27 -0.48 -22.37
CA PHE A 340 15.57 -0.97 -22.78
C PHE A 340 15.58 -1.25 -24.29
N ASP A 341 16.72 -1.00 -24.93
CA ASP A 341 16.88 -1.28 -26.35
C ASP A 341 17.14 -2.77 -26.57
N TYR A 342 16.12 -3.50 -27.05
CA TYR A 342 16.22 -4.92 -27.38
C TYR A 342 16.67 -5.18 -28.83
N LYS A 343 17.00 -4.14 -29.60
CA LYS A 343 17.36 -4.31 -31.03
C LYS A 343 18.57 -5.24 -31.19
N GLY A 344 18.43 -6.22 -32.07
CA GLY A 344 19.49 -7.21 -32.36
C GLY A 344 19.61 -8.34 -31.34
N MET A 345 18.70 -8.42 -30.36
CA MET A 345 18.48 -9.61 -29.54
C MET A 345 17.49 -10.56 -30.23
N ASP A 346 17.34 -11.79 -29.74
CA ASP A 346 16.30 -12.72 -30.18
C ASP A 346 14.92 -12.02 -30.15
N SER A 347 14.13 -12.16 -31.21
CA SER A 347 12.84 -11.48 -31.38
C SER A 347 11.80 -11.85 -30.31
N SER A 348 12.01 -12.96 -29.62
CA SER A 348 11.19 -13.38 -28.49
C SER A 348 11.47 -12.56 -27.22
N PHE A 349 12.57 -11.79 -27.20
CA PHE A 349 12.81 -10.72 -26.25
C PHE A 349 12.39 -9.39 -26.86
N GLY A 350 11.51 -8.65 -26.18
CA GLY A 350 11.10 -7.36 -26.69
C GLY A 350 10.34 -6.52 -25.68
N PRO A 351 10.26 -5.20 -25.92
CA PRO A 351 9.43 -4.32 -25.12
C PRO A 351 7.96 -4.55 -25.48
N ILE A 352 7.14 -4.89 -24.48
CA ILE A 352 5.67 -5.06 -24.68
C ILE A 352 4.92 -3.73 -24.51
N SER A 353 5.59 -2.69 -24.02
CA SER A 353 5.06 -1.34 -23.89
C SER A 353 4.50 -0.75 -25.20
N SER A 354 5.06 -1.14 -26.35
CA SER A 354 4.62 -0.72 -27.68
C SER A 354 3.50 -1.60 -28.27
N LEU A 355 3.27 -2.78 -27.70
CA LEU A 355 2.24 -3.74 -28.12
C LEU A 355 0.96 -3.65 -27.28
N SER A 356 1.05 -3.14 -26.04
CA SER A 356 -0.09 -3.05 -25.14
C SER A 356 -0.97 -1.82 -25.45
N LYS A 357 -1.90 -1.95 -26.40
CA LYS A 357 -3.11 -1.12 -26.35
C LYS A 357 -3.87 -1.50 -25.05
N LYS A 358 -3.87 -0.59 -24.08
CA LYS A 358 -4.86 -0.46 -22.99
C LYS A 358 -4.83 -1.45 -21.81
N ALA A 359 -3.68 -1.74 -21.20
CA ALA A 359 -3.67 -2.29 -19.83
C ALA A 359 -2.64 -1.58 -18.94
N PRO A 360 -2.99 -1.21 -17.68
CA PRO A 360 -2.06 -0.53 -16.78
C PRO A 360 -0.94 -1.49 -16.36
N ALA A 361 0.29 -1.11 -16.67
CA ALA A 361 1.47 -1.86 -16.32
C ALA A 361 1.71 -1.80 -14.79
N ARG A 362 2.09 -2.93 -14.18
CA ARG A 362 2.41 -2.99 -12.74
C ARG A 362 3.92 -2.91 -12.54
N ILE A 363 4.39 -2.03 -11.65
CA ILE A 363 5.79 -2.02 -11.23
C ILE A 363 5.99 -3.19 -10.28
N ILE A 364 6.98 -4.04 -10.56
CA ILE A 364 7.22 -5.25 -9.76
C ILE A 364 8.57 -5.23 -9.06
N TYR A 365 9.54 -4.53 -9.65
CA TYR A 365 10.80 -4.21 -8.98
C TYR A 365 11.17 -2.77 -9.25
N LYS A 366 11.39 -2.03 -8.16
CA LYS A 366 12.03 -0.73 -8.16
C LYS A 366 13.37 -0.92 -7.45
N GLY A 367 14.47 -0.79 -8.19
CA GLY A 367 15.77 -0.72 -7.54
C GLY A 367 16.04 0.74 -7.24
N ASP A 368 15.91 1.14 -5.99
CA ASP A 368 16.42 2.44 -5.52
C ASP A 368 17.92 2.57 -5.82
#